data_AF-A0A9K3PAU2-F1
#
_entry.id   AF-A0A9K3PAU2-F1
#
_cell.length_a   1.000
_cell.length_b   1.000
_cell.length_c   1.000
_cell.angle_alpha   90.00
_cell.angle_beta   90.00
_cell.angle_gamma   90.00
#
_symmetry.space_group_name_H-M   'P 1'
#
loop_
_entity.id
_entity.type
_entity.pdbx_description
1 polymer ?
#
loop_
_entity_poly.entity_id
_entity_poly.type
_entity_poly.pdbx_seq_one_letter_code
_entity_poly.pdbx_strand_id
1 'polypeptide(L)'
;MTDSIHSFGQSTIRQEGNNYNIILIQNNDIHDGNNRNFSMTIISMGKRRRLLLKNRNRTTSLVRIFAWMAAAFLVVLQQTRHPMFQQEEQHHHHHQLAWTSSDSANSSSIVTQTKNTNKSNNNSESIALPKRNETTKTKIKRKSSYQWPDISTDDVQNLTRSWWKPTILSRPKDWWCVHSDNVNKEGILYVKTPKAASSTMAGITLRIAHRHGKDMPQQKEEKEKEESLQNDDTEISHEPIPATTTLPCNSRHEHGLSYRYKDRNRTQSFLFATIRDPAHRAISDVFYRRSNQQLEYNETQILDTLEDGDFLMSYKLTHIKVQGYQLAYLTMKKKKEEEEEEDDDDDDVDSGEDDEEERSIDVSQLSRETTRQHVAEVLNEYDFLLLVERMDESLVVLQFLLDLDTDDLLHLNSKSAGNYAMLLSDETCHRIQPSIVSDATMRYLSSSYWHNEHYGDYLLHAAIDASLDRTIADIGPERFEKALATFRQRMVLAQERCEAHAHFPCSSTGEVQWELSEESCYDLDWGCGYPCLDELPEITSR
;
A
#
# COMPACT_ATOMS: atom_id res chain seq x y z
N MET A 1 19.55 -9.55 -69.54
CA MET A 1 20.89 -9.30 -70.10
C MET A 1 21.75 -8.77 -68.97
N THR A 2 22.94 -9.35 -68.80
CA THR A 2 24.10 -8.83 -68.04
C THR A 2 23.85 -8.32 -66.61
N ASP A 3 24.03 -9.25 -65.65
CA ASP A 3 25.02 -9.19 -64.57
C ASP A 3 25.31 -7.87 -63.84
N SER A 4 25.16 -7.91 -62.51
CA SER A 4 26.24 -7.52 -61.58
C SER A 4 26.01 -8.13 -60.20
N ILE A 5 26.81 -9.14 -59.85
CA ILE A 5 26.88 -9.70 -58.49
C ILE A 5 27.93 -8.90 -57.72
N HIS A 6 27.53 -8.23 -56.64
CA HIS A 6 28.49 -7.70 -55.66
C HIS A 6 28.63 -8.66 -54.48
N SER A 7 29.80 -9.28 -54.39
CA SER A 7 30.22 -10.06 -53.23
C SER A 7 30.61 -9.14 -52.08
N PHE A 8 30.06 -9.37 -50.89
CA PHE A 8 30.59 -8.80 -49.66
C PHE A 8 31.62 -9.76 -49.05
N GLY A 9 32.82 -9.25 -48.80
CA GLY A 9 33.92 -10.03 -48.25
C GLY A 9 33.75 -10.29 -46.76
N GLN A 10 33.80 -11.56 -46.34
CA GLN A 10 34.02 -11.91 -44.95
C GLN A 10 35.47 -11.64 -44.57
N SER A 11 35.70 -10.86 -43.51
CA SER A 11 37.02 -10.74 -42.89
C SER A 11 37.06 -11.63 -41.64
N THR A 12 37.91 -12.66 -41.68
CA THR A 12 38.08 -13.59 -40.56
C THR A 12 39.15 -13.07 -39.61
N ILE A 13 38.76 -12.55 -38.44
CA ILE A 13 39.70 -12.30 -37.34
C ILE A 13 39.79 -13.56 -36.49
N ARG A 14 40.94 -14.24 -36.53
CA ARG A 14 41.28 -15.29 -35.56
C ARG A 14 41.87 -14.66 -34.30
N GLN A 15 41.17 -14.79 -33.17
CA GLN A 15 41.77 -14.74 -31.84
C GLN A 15 41.17 -15.85 -30.97
N GLU A 16 41.99 -16.42 -30.10
CA GLU A 16 41.66 -17.57 -29.26
C GLU A 16 41.07 -17.09 -27.93
N GLY A 17 39.96 -17.70 -27.50
CA GLY A 17 39.44 -17.58 -26.12
C GLY A 17 38.06 -16.94 -25.99
N ASN A 18 37.09 -17.77 -25.59
CA ASN A 18 35.74 -17.45 -25.10
C ASN A 18 34.78 -16.75 -26.09
N ASN A 19 33.79 -17.51 -26.56
CA ASN A 19 32.72 -17.03 -27.43
C ASN A 19 31.77 -16.09 -26.67
N TYR A 20 31.58 -14.88 -27.21
CA TYR A 20 30.42 -14.04 -26.95
C TYR A 20 29.78 -13.69 -28.30
N ASN A 21 28.48 -13.91 -28.44
CA ASN A 21 27.73 -13.47 -29.62
C ASN A 21 27.46 -11.96 -29.49
N ILE A 22 28.16 -11.15 -30.29
CA ILE A 22 27.91 -9.72 -30.40
C ILE A 22 26.95 -9.50 -31.57
N ILE A 23 25.70 -9.17 -31.28
CA ILE A 23 24.71 -8.77 -32.28
C ILE A 23 24.82 -7.25 -32.47
N LEU A 24 25.24 -6.83 -33.65
CA LEU A 24 25.23 -5.42 -34.07
C LEU A 24 23.93 -5.15 -34.83
N ILE A 25 23.00 -4.44 -34.20
CA ILE A 25 21.77 -3.97 -34.87
C ILE A 25 22.05 -2.59 -35.46
N GLN A 26 21.92 -2.46 -36.78
CA GLN A 26 22.04 -1.20 -37.50
C GLN A 26 20.65 -0.74 -37.95
N ASN A 27 20.03 0.17 -37.20
CA ASN A 27 18.81 0.83 -37.65
C ASN A 27 19.16 1.84 -38.75
N ASN A 28 18.61 1.62 -39.95
CA ASN A 28 18.69 2.55 -41.07
C ASN A 28 17.30 3.15 -41.30
N ASP A 29 17.05 4.34 -40.76
CA ASP A 29 15.90 5.18 -41.13
C ASP A 29 16.33 6.63 -41.43
N ILE A 30 15.52 7.31 -42.26
CA ILE A 30 15.87 8.47 -43.08
C ILE A 30 14.62 9.39 -43.12
N HIS A 31 14.67 10.72 -42.94
CA HIS A 31 15.76 11.71 -42.87
C HIS A 31 15.48 12.72 -41.73
N ASP A 32 16.51 13.28 -41.09
CA ASP A 32 16.84 14.72 -41.26
C ASP A 32 18.24 15.10 -40.71
N GLY A 33 18.70 16.33 -40.99
CA GLY A 33 20.10 16.72 -40.91
C GLY A 33 20.74 17.01 -39.53
N ASN A 34 22.05 16.73 -39.45
CA ASN A 34 23.04 17.33 -38.55
C ASN A 34 22.92 17.14 -37.02
N ASN A 35 23.04 15.89 -36.55
CA ASN A 35 24.13 15.50 -35.63
C ASN A 35 24.16 13.98 -35.41
N ARG A 36 25.35 13.35 -35.50
CA ARG A 36 25.51 11.90 -35.22
C ARG A 36 26.24 11.69 -33.90
N ASN A 37 25.48 11.48 -32.83
CA ASN A 37 26.01 10.88 -31.61
C ASN A 37 25.88 9.35 -31.72
N PHE A 38 26.98 8.64 -31.48
CA PHE A 38 26.96 7.18 -31.34
C PHE A 38 26.67 6.82 -29.88
N SER A 39 25.62 6.04 -29.64
CA SER A 39 25.39 5.37 -28.36
C SER A 39 25.75 3.89 -28.49
N MET A 40 26.47 3.35 -27.51
CA MET A 40 26.85 1.94 -27.45
C MET A 40 26.22 1.31 -26.19
N THR A 41 25.17 0.52 -26.39
CA THR A 41 24.51 -0.21 -25.29
C THR A 41 25.05 -1.65 -25.26
N ILE A 42 25.78 -2.00 -24.19
CA ILE A 42 26.27 -3.36 -23.95
C ILE A 42 25.29 -4.07 -23.02
N ILE A 43 24.51 -5.02 -23.53
CA ILE A 43 23.58 -5.81 -22.73
C ILE A 43 24.29 -7.09 -22.25
N SER A 44 24.54 -7.17 -20.93
CA SER A 44 25.14 -8.34 -20.28
C SER A 44 24.07 -9.19 -19.59
N MET A 45 23.61 -10.27 -20.23
CA MET A 45 22.68 -11.21 -19.61
C MET A 45 23.36 -12.15 -18.60
N GLY A 46 23.40 -11.73 -17.34
CA GLY A 46 23.91 -12.53 -16.22
C GLY A 46 22.80 -13.16 -15.36
N LYS A 47 22.35 -14.39 -15.70
CA LYS A 47 21.46 -15.17 -14.82
C LYS A 47 22.19 -15.50 -13.50
N ARG A 48 21.82 -14.85 -12.39
CA ARG A 48 22.25 -15.22 -11.02
C ARG A 48 21.13 -15.94 -10.27
N ARG A 49 21.17 -17.28 -10.22
CA ARG A 49 20.45 -18.06 -9.20
C ARG A 49 21.20 -17.92 -7.87
N ARG A 50 20.55 -17.39 -6.82
CA ARG A 50 21.06 -17.46 -5.43
C ARG A 50 20.60 -18.78 -4.80
N LEU A 51 21.51 -19.75 -4.68
CA LEU A 51 21.36 -20.87 -3.76
C LEU A 51 21.90 -20.44 -2.39
N LEU A 52 21.03 -20.35 -1.38
CA LEU A 52 21.42 -20.10 0.01
C LEU A 52 21.97 -21.38 0.65
N LEU A 53 23.25 -21.67 0.41
CA LEU A 53 23.99 -22.68 1.18
C LEU A 53 24.70 -22.06 2.38
N LYS A 54 24.09 -22.22 3.55
CA LYS A 54 24.64 -21.87 4.86
C LYS A 54 25.77 -22.83 5.22
N ASN A 55 27.02 -22.54 4.84
CA ASN A 55 28.17 -23.26 5.39
C ASN A 55 29.41 -22.37 5.65
N ARG A 56 30.12 -22.70 6.73
CA ARG A 56 31.08 -21.85 7.44
C ARG A 56 32.51 -22.34 7.19
N ASN A 57 33.44 -21.39 6.97
CA ASN A 57 34.91 -21.51 6.83
C ASN A 57 35.49 -21.49 5.39
N ARG A 58 35.88 -20.28 4.92
CA ARG A 58 37.00 -20.04 3.97
C ARG A 58 37.27 -18.52 3.80
N THR A 59 38.02 -17.91 4.73
CA THR A 59 38.23 -16.44 4.78
C THR A 59 39.67 -15.96 4.56
N THR A 60 40.61 -16.83 4.16
CA THR A 60 42.04 -16.47 4.05
C THR A 60 42.53 -16.07 2.66
N SER A 61 41.83 -16.41 1.56
CA SER A 61 42.28 -16.04 0.19
C SER A 61 41.80 -14.66 -0.28
N LEU A 62 40.59 -14.21 0.11
CA LEU A 62 40.02 -12.96 -0.40
C LEU A 62 40.76 -11.70 0.09
N VAL A 63 41.27 -11.73 1.33
CA VAL A 63 42.00 -10.60 1.93
C VAL A 63 43.24 -10.20 1.12
N ARG A 64 43.93 -11.17 0.48
CA ARG A 64 45.12 -10.90 -0.36
C ARG A 64 44.78 -10.21 -1.68
N ILE A 65 43.60 -10.48 -2.25
CA ILE A 65 43.16 -9.87 -3.51
C ILE A 65 42.75 -8.41 -3.28
N PHE A 66 42.00 -8.13 -2.20
CA PHE A 66 41.64 -6.76 -1.82
C PHE A 66 42.85 -5.89 -1.46
N ALA A 67 43.85 -6.44 -0.76
CA ALA A 67 45.08 -5.71 -0.45
C ALA A 67 45.85 -5.31 -1.73
N TRP A 68 45.85 -6.14 -2.77
CA TRP A 68 46.52 -5.85 -4.04
C TRP A 68 45.78 -4.76 -4.86
N MET A 69 44.44 -4.80 -4.89
CA MET A 69 43.64 -3.78 -5.56
C MET A 69 43.72 -2.42 -4.85
N ALA A 70 43.73 -2.39 -3.51
CA ALA A 70 43.90 -1.15 -2.74
C ALA A 70 45.27 -0.48 -3.00
N ALA A 71 46.34 -1.28 -3.12
CA ALA A 71 47.67 -0.78 -3.47
C ALA A 71 47.72 -0.18 -4.89
N ALA A 72 47.06 -0.79 -5.87
CA ALA A 72 46.98 -0.25 -7.22
C ALA A 72 46.19 1.07 -7.29
N PHE A 73 45.11 1.21 -6.51
CA PHE A 73 44.28 2.41 -6.50
C PHE A 73 44.99 3.62 -5.87
N LEU A 74 45.83 3.40 -4.86
CA LEU A 74 46.62 4.47 -4.22
C LEU A 74 47.72 5.06 -5.12
N VAL A 75 48.22 4.31 -6.11
CA VAL A 75 49.19 4.83 -7.09
C VAL A 75 48.55 5.79 -8.09
N VAL A 76 47.27 5.58 -8.43
CA VAL A 76 46.54 6.43 -9.40
C VAL A 76 46.11 7.78 -8.78
N LEU A 77 45.84 7.83 -7.47
CA LEU A 77 45.35 9.03 -6.78
C LEU A 77 46.42 10.09 -6.45
N GLN A 78 47.69 9.89 -6.80
CA GLN A 78 48.77 10.86 -6.52
C GLN A 78 49.06 11.88 -7.63
N GLN A 79 48.34 11.85 -8.76
CA GLN A 79 48.71 12.66 -9.95
C GLN A 79 47.83 13.87 -10.30
N THR A 80 46.84 14.24 -9.49
CA THR A 80 45.98 15.42 -9.74
C THR A 80 45.81 16.33 -8.52
N ARG A 81 46.70 17.31 -8.38
CA ARG A 81 46.48 18.51 -7.54
C ARG A 81 47.08 19.75 -8.18
N HIS A 82 46.23 20.72 -8.52
CA HIS A 82 46.50 22.15 -8.27
C HIS A 82 45.16 22.91 -8.09
N PRO A 83 45.11 24.03 -7.35
CA PRO A 83 43.86 24.65 -6.88
C PRO A 83 43.58 26.02 -7.52
N MET A 84 42.33 26.52 -7.42
CA MET A 84 42.03 27.97 -7.30
C MET A 84 40.62 28.23 -6.75
N PHE A 85 40.53 29.25 -5.87
CA PHE A 85 39.49 30.28 -5.63
C PHE A 85 37.99 29.98 -5.92
N GLN A 86 37.00 30.63 -5.31
CA GLN A 86 36.76 31.38 -4.06
C GLN A 86 35.31 31.94 -4.23
N GLN A 87 34.42 31.71 -3.25
CA GLN A 87 33.35 32.62 -2.79
C GLN A 87 32.49 33.42 -3.82
N GLU A 88 31.17 33.15 -3.83
CA GLU A 88 30.19 34.24 -3.71
C GLU A 88 28.85 33.75 -3.10
N GLU A 89 28.32 34.51 -2.14
CA GLU A 89 26.95 34.36 -1.61
C GLU A 89 26.00 35.23 -2.44
N GLN A 90 24.83 34.74 -2.85
CA GLN A 90 23.70 35.62 -3.14
C GLN A 90 22.38 35.07 -2.60
N HIS A 91 21.71 35.91 -1.79
CA HIS A 91 20.35 35.71 -1.32
C HIS A 91 19.35 35.92 -2.46
N HIS A 92 18.39 35.00 -2.62
CA HIS A 92 17.09 35.33 -3.21
C HIS A 92 15.93 34.85 -2.34
N HIS A 93 15.22 35.82 -1.76
CA HIS A 93 13.82 35.64 -1.37
C HIS A 93 12.94 35.71 -2.62
N HIS A 94 12.01 34.76 -2.79
CA HIS A 94 10.62 35.12 -3.08
C HIS A 94 9.63 33.96 -2.84
N HIS A 95 8.41 34.38 -2.49
CA HIS A 95 7.18 33.65 -2.19
C HIS A 95 7.02 32.20 -2.70
N GLN A 96 6.84 31.29 -1.74
CA GLN A 96 5.97 30.13 -1.92
C GLN A 96 4.53 30.52 -1.55
N LEU A 97 3.57 30.24 -2.44
CA LEU A 97 2.14 30.18 -2.11
C LEU A 97 1.80 28.72 -1.86
N ALA A 98 1.73 28.31 -0.59
CA ALA A 98 1.30 26.98 -0.23
C ALA A 98 -0.23 26.87 -0.34
N TRP A 99 -0.72 25.99 -1.23
CA TRP A 99 -2.08 25.48 -1.15
C TRP A 99 -2.11 24.36 -0.12
N THR A 100 -2.81 24.57 0.99
CA THR A 100 -3.04 23.53 2.00
C THR A 100 -4.03 22.51 1.47
N SER A 101 -3.65 21.25 1.39
CA SER A 101 -4.61 20.14 1.41
C SER A 101 -5.48 20.29 2.65
N SER A 102 -6.78 20.01 2.51
CA SER A 102 -7.73 20.07 3.61
C SER A 102 -7.65 18.81 4.48
N ASP A 103 -6.46 18.58 5.05
CA ASP A 103 -6.26 17.65 6.15
C ASP A 103 -6.69 18.34 7.46
N SER A 104 -7.60 17.67 8.19
CA SER A 104 -8.13 18.01 9.52
C SER A 104 -7.69 19.36 10.15
N ALA A 105 -8.39 20.44 9.81
CA ALA A 105 -8.15 21.75 10.41
C ALA A 105 -8.60 21.81 11.88
N ASN A 106 -7.69 21.48 12.81
CA ASN A 106 -7.86 21.71 14.24
C ASN A 106 -6.95 22.89 14.66
N SER A 107 -7.52 24.09 14.78
CA SER A 107 -6.75 25.32 15.02
C SER A 107 -6.38 25.49 16.51
N SER A 108 -5.16 25.09 16.90
CA SER A 108 -4.59 25.49 18.18
C SER A 108 -4.23 26.98 18.17
N SER A 109 -4.94 27.78 18.96
CA SER A 109 -4.74 29.23 19.02
C SER A 109 -3.43 29.58 19.75
N ILE A 110 -2.60 30.44 19.14
CA ILE A 110 -1.38 30.95 19.75
C ILE A 110 -1.73 31.87 20.93
N VAL A 111 -1.44 31.42 22.15
CA VAL A 111 -1.51 32.27 23.36
C VAL A 111 -0.18 33.02 23.51
N THR A 112 -0.20 34.32 23.23
CA THR A 112 0.93 35.21 23.54
C THR A 112 1.14 35.32 25.05
N GLN A 113 2.34 34.99 25.51
CA GLN A 113 2.73 35.13 26.92
C GLN A 113 2.71 36.61 27.33
N THR A 114 1.85 36.97 28.27
CA THR A 114 1.88 38.27 28.95
C THR A 114 2.33 38.07 30.40
N LYS A 115 3.25 38.90 30.88
CA LYS A 115 3.99 38.68 32.14
C LYS A 115 3.11 38.76 33.39
N ASN A 116 3.44 37.90 34.37
CA ASN A 116 2.88 37.85 35.73
C ASN A 116 2.84 39.23 36.44
N THR A 117 1.71 39.53 37.08
CA THR A 117 1.68 40.18 38.39
C THR A 117 0.68 39.48 39.32
N ASN A 118 1.09 39.24 40.57
CA ASN A 118 0.35 38.43 41.53
C ASN A 118 -0.94 39.10 42.01
N LYS A 119 -2.04 38.33 42.07
CA LYS A 119 -2.98 38.42 43.20
C LYS A 119 -3.78 37.13 43.39
N SER A 120 -3.61 36.50 44.54
CA SER A 120 -4.44 35.37 44.98
C SER A 120 -5.85 35.84 45.31
N ASN A 121 -6.87 35.13 44.84
CA ASN A 121 -8.18 35.10 45.48
C ASN A 121 -8.78 33.70 45.24
N ASN A 122 -9.06 32.98 46.32
CA ASN A 122 -9.81 31.74 46.26
C ASN A 122 -11.28 32.07 46.03
N ASN A 123 -11.86 31.56 44.95
CA ASN A 123 -13.32 31.38 44.82
C ASN A 123 -13.56 30.12 43.98
N SER A 124 -14.32 29.18 44.54
CA SER A 124 -14.75 27.97 43.87
C SER A 124 -16.03 28.26 43.05
N GLU A 125 -15.86 28.66 41.79
CA GLU A 125 -16.98 28.73 40.85
C GLU A 125 -17.21 27.37 40.19
N SER A 126 -18.41 26.82 40.39
CA SER A 126 -18.89 25.65 39.66
C SER A 126 -19.10 26.01 38.19
N ILE A 127 -18.35 25.37 37.29
CA ILE A 127 -18.52 25.53 35.84
C ILE A 127 -19.91 25.00 35.45
N ALA A 128 -20.85 25.91 35.23
CA ALA A 128 -22.17 25.57 34.71
C ALA A 128 -22.05 25.23 33.23
N LEU A 129 -22.35 23.98 32.85
CA LEU A 129 -22.45 23.58 31.46
C LEU A 129 -23.49 24.45 30.72
N PRO A 130 -23.20 24.91 29.50
CA PRO A 130 -24.12 25.74 28.75
C PRO A 130 -25.41 24.97 28.44
N LYS A 131 -26.56 25.61 28.68
CA LYS A 131 -27.86 25.00 28.39
C LYS A 131 -27.96 24.67 26.90
N ARG A 132 -28.24 23.40 26.61
CA ARG A 132 -28.41 22.85 25.26
C ARG A 132 -29.63 23.48 24.60
N ASN A 133 -29.43 24.56 23.85
CA ASN A 133 -30.47 25.12 22.98
C ASN A 133 -30.89 24.05 21.96
N GLU A 134 -32.19 23.90 21.75
CA GLU A 134 -32.74 22.97 20.76
C GLU A 134 -32.32 23.39 19.35
N THR A 135 -31.27 22.77 18.83
CA THR A 135 -30.81 22.99 17.46
C THR A 135 -31.86 22.47 16.49
N THR A 136 -32.49 23.39 15.77
CA THR A 136 -33.28 23.09 14.57
C THR A 136 -32.48 22.18 13.65
N LYS A 137 -33.08 21.06 13.22
CA LYS A 137 -32.44 20.07 12.33
C LYS A 137 -32.19 20.67 10.93
N THR A 138 -31.12 21.44 10.79
CA THR A 138 -30.60 21.86 9.48
C THR A 138 -30.14 20.62 8.75
N LYS A 139 -30.88 20.21 7.70
CA LYS A 139 -30.38 19.18 6.78
C LYS A 139 -29.13 19.73 6.10
N ILE A 140 -27.96 19.34 6.60
CA ILE A 140 -26.68 19.54 5.91
C ILE A 140 -26.78 18.75 4.61
N LYS A 141 -27.13 19.43 3.52
CA LYS A 141 -26.97 18.88 2.17
C LYS A 141 -25.46 18.77 1.93
N ARG A 142 -24.88 17.61 2.24
CA ARG A 142 -23.55 17.24 1.72
C ARG A 142 -23.65 17.38 0.20
N LYS A 143 -23.04 18.43 -0.36
CA LYS A 143 -22.72 18.43 -1.79
C LYS A 143 -21.61 17.39 -1.90
N SER A 144 -21.90 16.23 -2.51
CA SER A 144 -20.83 15.52 -3.21
C SER A 144 -20.22 16.54 -4.17
N SER A 145 -18.97 16.91 -3.93
CA SER A 145 -18.28 17.95 -4.71
C SER A 145 -17.93 17.48 -6.12
N TYR A 146 -18.08 16.17 -6.36
CA TYR A 146 -17.77 15.51 -7.62
C TYR A 146 -19.07 14.99 -8.26
N GLN A 147 -19.73 15.87 -9.02
CA GLN A 147 -20.68 15.41 -10.04
C GLN A 147 -19.87 14.94 -11.25
N TRP A 148 -19.51 13.66 -11.26
CA TRP A 148 -18.88 13.02 -12.41
C TRP A 148 -19.86 13.06 -13.61
N PRO A 149 -19.49 13.70 -14.73
CA PRO A 149 -20.45 13.98 -15.82
C PRO A 149 -21.00 12.72 -16.51
N ASP A 150 -20.29 11.59 -16.40
CA ASP A 150 -20.57 10.33 -17.10
C ASP A 150 -21.14 9.21 -16.22
N ILE A 151 -21.20 9.38 -14.90
CA ILE A 151 -21.74 8.37 -13.98
C ILE A 151 -23.21 8.69 -13.70
N SER A 152 -24.09 7.88 -14.29
CA SER A 152 -25.52 8.00 -14.02
C SER A 152 -25.81 7.74 -12.54
N THR A 153 -26.62 8.61 -11.93
CA THR A 153 -27.14 8.37 -10.58
C THR A 153 -27.94 7.07 -10.51
N ASP A 154 -28.62 6.67 -11.59
CA ASP A 154 -29.36 5.41 -11.64
C ASP A 154 -28.43 4.20 -11.62
N ASP A 155 -27.28 4.25 -12.31
CA ASP A 155 -26.27 3.18 -12.29
C ASP A 155 -25.78 2.94 -10.85
N VAL A 156 -25.36 4.01 -10.18
CA VAL A 156 -24.92 3.98 -8.77
C VAL A 156 -26.04 3.46 -7.87
N GLN A 157 -27.26 3.96 -7.99
CA GLN A 157 -28.38 3.54 -7.15
C GLN A 157 -28.79 2.08 -7.38
N ASN A 158 -28.68 1.57 -8.61
CA ASN A 158 -28.96 0.18 -8.97
C ASN A 158 -27.90 -0.76 -8.39
N LEU A 159 -26.61 -0.49 -8.62
CA LEU A 159 -25.48 -1.24 -8.04
C LEU A 159 -25.55 -1.28 -6.51
N THR A 160 -25.86 -0.14 -5.89
CA THR A 160 -26.00 -0.05 -4.42
C THR A 160 -27.23 -0.82 -3.92
N ARG A 161 -28.33 -0.88 -4.68
CA ARG A 161 -29.55 -1.65 -4.30
C ARG A 161 -29.34 -3.15 -4.38
N SER A 162 -28.59 -3.65 -5.35
CA SER A 162 -28.31 -5.10 -5.44
C SER A 162 -27.30 -5.56 -4.39
N TRP A 163 -26.32 -4.72 -4.03
CA TRP A 163 -25.28 -5.10 -3.07
C TRP A 163 -25.72 -5.05 -1.60
N TRP A 164 -26.59 -4.10 -1.24
CA TRP A 164 -26.87 -3.77 0.17
C TRP A 164 -27.40 -4.98 0.97
N LYS A 165 -26.57 -5.46 1.91
CA LYS A 165 -26.86 -6.55 2.85
C LYS A 165 -27.17 -5.95 4.23
N PRO A 166 -28.45 -5.84 4.66
CA PRO A 166 -28.84 -5.15 5.91
C PRO A 166 -28.48 -5.87 7.21
N THR A 167 -27.60 -6.88 7.18
CA THR A 167 -27.35 -7.74 8.33
C THR A 167 -26.07 -7.33 9.02
N ILE A 168 -26.20 -6.66 10.17
CA ILE A 168 -25.13 -6.63 11.19
C ILE A 168 -24.74 -8.08 11.42
N LEU A 169 -23.49 -8.43 11.12
CA LEU A 169 -23.03 -9.81 11.22
C LEU A 169 -22.78 -10.11 12.70
N SER A 170 -23.82 -10.62 13.38
CA SER A 170 -23.70 -11.22 14.71
C SER A 170 -22.94 -12.56 14.62
N ARG A 171 -21.67 -12.49 14.24
CA ARG A 171 -20.75 -13.62 14.17
C ARG A 171 -19.97 -13.72 15.49
N PRO A 172 -19.69 -14.93 15.98
CA PRO A 172 -18.84 -15.13 17.16
C PRO A 172 -17.47 -14.46 17.01
N LYS A 173 -16.92 -13.93 18.11
CA LYS A 173 -15.58 -13.33 18.16
C LYS A 173 -14.46 -14.37 17.95
N ASP A 174 -14.81 -15.64 18.17
CA ASP A 174 -13.93 -16.81 18.08
C ASP A 174 -13.42 -17.10 16.65
N TRP A 175 -14.06 -16.57 15.60
CA TRP A 175 -13.74 -16.94 14.19
C TRP A 175 -12.62 -16.13 13.54
N TRP A 176 -12.00 -15.19 14.25
CA TRP A 176 -11.31 -14.07 13.59
C TRP A 176 -9.88 -14.42 13.17
N CYS A 177 -9.43 -15.60 13.56
CA CYS A 177 -8.10 -16.13 13.31
C CYS A 177 -8.04 -16.95 12.02
N VAL A 178 -7.13 -16.60 11.11
CA VAL A 178 -6.77 -17.49 10.01
C VAL A 178 -5.72 -18.48 10.54
N HIS A 179 -5.97 -19.79 10.46
CA HIS A 179 -4.89 -20.77 10.67
C HIS A 179 -3.84 -20.64 9.54
N SER A 180 -2.56 -20.95 9.79
CA SER A 180 -1.49 -20.87 8.76
C SER A 180 -1.88 -21.65 7.51
N ASP A 181 -2.37 -22.87 7.73
CA ASP A 181 -2.62 -23.90 6.74
C ASP A 181 -4.03 -23.78 6.14
N ASN A 182 -4.73 -22.65 6.35
CA ASN A 182 -6.16 -22.54 6.11
C ASN A 182 -6.54 -22.51 4.61
N VAL A 183 -6.66 -23.71 4.04
CA VAL A 183 -7.21 -23.99 2.70
C VAL A 183 -8.59 -23.35 2.52
N ASN A 184 -9.40 -23.30 3.58
CA ASN A 184 -10.79 -22.83 3.56
C ASN A 184 -10.93 -21.30 3.56
N LYS A 185 -9.83 -20.57 3.80
CA LYS A 185 -9.76 -19.09 3.80
C LYS A 185 -10.85 -18.50 4.72
N GLU A 186 -10.84 -18.92 5.98
CA GLU A 186 -11.78 -18.45 7.02
C GLU A 186 -11.22 -17.23 7.77
N GLY A 187 -12.05 -16.59 8.62
CA GLY A 187 -11.65 -15.44 9.45
C GLY A 187 -11.63 -14.09 8.74
N ILE A 188 -10.89 -13.12 9.28
CA ILE A 188 -10.80 -11.78 8.67
C ILE A 188 -9.79 -11.78 7.54
N LEU A 189 -10.26 -11.42 6.34
CA LEU A 189 -9.48 -11.38 5.11
C LEU A 189 -9.42 -9.93 4.60
N TYR A 190 -8.22 -9.41 4.40
CA TYR A 190 -8.01 -8.07 3.88
C TYR A 190 -7.31 -8.11 2.52
N VAL A 191 -7.98 -7.60 1.47
CA VAL A 191 -7.36 -7.37 0.16
C VAL A 191 -6.69 -6.01 0.16
N LYS A 192 -5.35 -6.04 0.10
CA LYS A 192 -4.49 -4.87 0.28
C LYS A 192 -4.31 -4.07 -1.02
N THR A 193 -5.37 -3.36 -1.44
CA THR A 193 -5.36 -2.49 -2.64
C THR A 193 -4.22 -1.47 -2.60
N PRO A 194 -3.29 -1.49 -3.57
CA PRO A 194 -2.17 -0.56 -3.59
C PRO A 194 -2.61 0.92 -3.61
N LYS A 195 -2.00 1.71 -2.70
CA LYS A 195 -2.22 3.16 -2.48
C LYS A 195 -3.61 3.59 -1.98
N ALA A 196 -4.47 2.65 -1.60
CA ALA A 196 -5.68 2.93 -0.81
C ALA A 196 -5.45 2.54 0.66
N ALA A 197 -4.77 3.39 1.45
CA ALA A 197 -4.51 3.21 2.90
C ALA A 197 -3.90 1.84 3.32
N SER A 198 -3.22 1.16 2.39
CA SER A 198 -2.83 -0.26 2.49
C SER A 198 -2.06 -0.69 3.76
N SER A 199 -1.03 0.05 4.19
CA SER A 199 -0.29 -0.26 5.42
C SER A 199 -1.10 0.02 6.69
N THR A 200 -1.89 1.11 6.70
CA THR A 200 -2.72 1.49 7.85
C THR A 200 -3.80 0.44 8.11
N MET A 201 -4.50 0.00 7.06
CA MET A 201 -5.52 -1.06 7.20
C MET A 201 -4.93 -2.44 7.46
N ALA A 202 -3.72 -2.76 6.97
CA ALA A 202 -3.01 -3.96 7.40
C ALA A 202 -2.72 -3.92 8.91
N GLY A 203 -2.23 -2.79 9.43
CA GLY A 203 -2.01 -2.58 10.87
C GLY A 203 -3.27 -2.69 11.73
N ILE A 204 -4.40 -2.13 11.26
CA ILE A 204 -5.71 -2.26 11.93
C ILE A 204 -6.20 -3.72 11.88
N THR A 205 -6.01 -4.42 10.77
CA THR A 205 -6.37 -5.85 10.64
C THR A 205 -5.56 -6.72 11.61
N LEU A 206 -4.26 -6.46 11.71
CA LEU A 206 -3.36 -7.11 12.68
C LEU A 206 -3.75 -6.79 14.12
N ARG A 207 -4.11 -5.53 14.42
CA ARG A 207 -4.60 -5.11 15.75
C ARG A 207 -5.87 -5.85 16.17
N ILE A 208 -6.83 -5.94 15.26
CA ILE A 208 -8.07 -6.69 15.44
C ILE A 208 -7.75 -8.18 15.73
N ALA A 209 -6.92 -8.81 14.91
CA ALA A 209 -6.54 -10.21 15.07
C ALA A 209 -5.76 -10.48 16.38
N HIS A 210 -4.89 -9.55 16.79
CA HIS A 210 -4.14 -9.64 18.05
C HIS A 210 -5.03 -9.51 19.30
N ARG A 211 -6.05 -8.62 19.26
CA ARG A 211 -6.93 -8.35 20.41
C ARG A 211 -8.01 -9.43 20.57
N HIS A 212 -8.66 -9.84 19.48
CA HIS A 212 -9.72 -10.86 19.53
C HIS A 212 -9.22 -12.31 19.39
N GLY A 213 -7.98 -12.51 18.93
CA GLY A 213 -7.41 -13.84 18.74
C GLY A 213 -6.91 -14.54 20.01
N LYS A 214 -6.71 -13.82 21.12
CA LYS A 214 -6.18 -14.39 22.38
C LYS A 214 -7.21 -15.20 23.17
N ASP A 215 -8.49 -14.97 22.94
CA ASP A 215 -9.59 -15.65 23.64
C ASP A 215 -9.92 -17.02 23.02
N MET A 216 -9.35 -17.34 21.86
CA MET A 216 -9.35 -18.70 21.31
C MET A 216 -8.65 -19.63 22.29
N PRO A 217 -9.33 -20.66 22.85
CA PRO A 217 -8.65 -21.69 23.59
C PRO A 217 -7.65 -22.35 22.63
N GLN A 218 -6.35 -22.22 22.90
CA GLN A 218 -5.34 -23.05 22.24
C GLN A 218 -5.79 -24.49 22.44
N GLN A 219 -6.24 -25.14 21.36
CA GLN A 219 -6.81 -26.46 21.47
C GLN A 219 -5.72 -27.37 22.04
N LYS A 220 -6.09 -28.09 23.10
CA LYS A 220 -5.19 -28.81 24.01
C LYS A 220 -4.30 -29.89 23.36
N GLU A 221 -4.45 -30.11 22.06
CA GLU A 221 -3.84 -31.17 21.28
C GLU A 221 -2.30 -31.15 21.29
N GLU A 222 -1.67 -29.98 21.40
CA GLU A 222 -0.20 -29.92 21.55
C GLU A 222 0.27 -30.41 22.94
N LYS A 223 -0.51 -30.16 24.00
CA LYS A 223 -0.21 -30.70 25.34
C LYS A 223 -0.44 -32.21 25.44
N GLU A 224 -1.46 -32.74 24.77
CA GLU A 224 -1.65 -34.20 24.72
C GLU A 224 -0.58 -34.89 23.85
N LYS A 225 -0.01 -34.21 22.85
CA LYS A 225 1.17 -34.69 22.11
C LYS A 225 2.45 -34.68 22.95
N GLU A 226 2.72 -33.63 23.73
CA GLU A 226 3.88 -33.62 24.63
C GLU A 226 3.76 -34.67 25.76
N GLU A 227 2.60 -34.82 26.40
CA GLU A 227 2.38 -35.87 27.41
C GLU A 227 2.52 -37.29 26.82
N SER A 228 2.26 -37.49 25.51
CA SER A 228 2.45 -38.78 24.85
C SER A 228 3.91 -39.19 24.62
N LEU A 229 4.87 -38.25 24.74
CA LEU A 229 6.29 -38.47 24.50
C LEU A 229 7.15 -38.55 25.78
N GLN A 230 6.58 -38.31 26.96
CA GLN A 230 7.30 -38.28 28.26
C GLN A 230 7.38 -39.64 28.99
N ASN A 231 7.47 -40.77 28.26
CA ASN A 231 7.65 -42.10 28.85
C ASN A 231 9.10 -42.64 28.69
N ASP A 232 10.12 -41.77 28.75
CA ASP A 232 11.53 -42.17 28.75
C ASP A 232 12.25 -41.49 29.95
N ASP A 233 12.78 -42.30 30.87
CA ASP A 233 13.09 -41.96 32.28
C ASP A 233 14.36 -41.08 32.47
N THR A 234 14.71 -40.22 31.52
CA THR A 234 15.83 -39.28 31.66
C THR A 234 15.44 -38.02 32.46
N GLU A 235 15.74 -38.05 33.75
CA GLU A 235 15.62 -36.95 34.72
C GLU A 235 16.53 -35.75 34.35
N ILE A 236 16.12 -34.95 33.37
CA ILE A 236 16.74 -33.66 33.03
C ILE A 236 15.91 -32.54 33.66
N SER A 237 16.54 -31.78 34.57
CA SER A 237 15.93 -30.62 35.21
C SER A 237 15.76 -29.47 34.23
N HIS A 238 14.68 -29.47 33.46
CA HIS A 238 14.30 -28.33 32.62
C HIS A 238 13.79 -27.18 33.49
N GLU A 239 14.43 -26.02 33.38
CA GLU A 239 13.88 -24.77 33.90
C GLU A 239 12.51 -24.50 33.25
N PRO A 240 11.54 -23.93 33.99
CA PRO A 240 10.22 -23.66 33.44
C PRO A 240 10.33 -22.69 32.26
N ILE A 241 10.05 -23.21 31.07
CA ILE A 241 9.96 -22.41 29.85
C ILE A 241 8.95 -21.28 30.13
N PRO A 242 9.33 -19.99 29.99
CA PRO A 242 8.42 -18.89 30.26
C PRO A 242 7.19 -19.04 29.35
N ALA A 243 6.01 -18.81 29.94
CA ALA A 243 4.72 -19.13 29.33
C ALA A 243 4.69 -18.73 27.85
N THR A 244 4.59 -19.75 26.99
CA THR A 244 4.72 -19.62 25.54
C THR A 244 3.82 -18.49 25.04
N THR A 245 4.46 -17.48 24.44
CA THR A 245 3.76 -16.38 23.75
C THR A 245 2.71 -16.97 22.83
N THR A 246 1.43 -16.70 23.11
CA THR A 246 0.33 -17.09 22.24
C THR A 246 0.60 -16.51 20.86
N LEU A 247 0.89 -17.39 19.89
CA LEU A 247 1.14 -16.98 18.51
C LEU A 247 -0.03 -16.11 18.04
N PRO A 248 0.21 -14.85 17.63
CA PRO A 248 -0.85 -13.98 17.18
C PRO A 248 -1.54 -14.64 16.00
N CYS A 249 -2.87 -14.57 15.97
CA CYS A 249 -3.63 -15.16 14.89
C CYS A 249 -3.17 -14.62 13.54
N ASN A 250 -2.78 -15.50 12.61
CA ASN A 250 -2.35 -15.06 11.30
C ASN A 250 -3.50 -14.26 10.66
N SER A 251 -3.18 -13.06 10.18
CA SER A 251 -4.04 -12.33 9.26
C SER A 251 -3.39 -12.39 7.88
N ARG A 252 -4.18 -12.67 6.84
CA ARG A 252 -3.68 -12.61 5.45
C ARG A 252 -3.93 -11.21 4.91
N HIS A 253 -2.85 -10.43 4.82
CA HIS A 253 -2.80 -9.05 4.36
C HIS A 253 -1.88 -8.92 3.12
N GLU A 254 -1.90 -9.94 2.25
CA GLU A 254 -1.04 -10.06 1.08
C GLU A 254 -1.29 -8.96 0.05
N HIS A 255 -0.21 -8.50 -0.60
CA HIS A 255 -0.30 -7.87 -1.91
C HIS A 255 -0.55 -8.93 -3.00
N GLY A 256 -1.69 -9.61 -2.89
CA GLY A 256 -2.18 -10.57 -3.88
C GLY A 256 -3.43 -10.05 -4.60
N LEU A 257 -3.62 -10.51 -5.84
CA LEU A 257 -4.86 -10.33 -6.56
C LEU A 257 -6.00 -11.04 -5.81
N SER A 258 -7.17 -10.42 -5.79
CA SER A 258 -8.24 -10.87 -4.89
C SER A 258 -8.76 -12.28 -5.17
N TYR A 259 -8.59 -12.80 -6.40
CA TYR A 259 -9.01 -14.16 -6.79
C TYR A 259 -8.54 -15.26 -5.84
N ARG A 260 -7.46 -15.03 -5.07
CA ARG A 260 -7.01 -15.92 -4.00
C ARG A 260 -8.11 -16.23 -2.98
N TYR A 261 -9.09 -15.34 -2.82
CA TYR A 261 -10.24 -15.47 -1.92
C TYR A 261 -11.55 -15.91 -2.61
N LYS A 262 -11.53 -16.28 -3.91
CA LYS A 262 -12.74 -16.68 -4.67
C LYS A 262 -13.50 -17.85 -4.01
N ASP A 263 -12.76 -18.82 -3.45
CA ASP A 263 -13.31 -20.03 -2.81
C ASP A 263 -13.46 -19.92 -1.28
N ARG A 264 -13.46 -18.70 -0.72
CA ARG A 264 -13.54 -18.51 0.74
C ARG A 264 -14.85 -19.07 1.31
N ASN A 265 -14.81 -19.62 2.52
CA ASN A 265 -16.04 -19.93 3.23
C ASN A 265 -16.74 -18.63 3.69
N ARG A 266 -17.71 -18.15 2.91
CA ARG A 266 -18.39 -16.85 3.15
C ARG A 266 -19.16 -16.77 4.47
N THR A 267 -19.52 -17.89 5.10
CA THR A 267 -20.20 -17.88 6.42
C THR A 267 -19.21 -17.79 7.59
N GLN A 268 -17.96 -18.21 7.39
CA GLN A 268 -16.89 -18.19 8.39
C GLN A 268 -15.80 -17.14 8.12
N SER A 269 -15.83 -16.44 6.98
CA SER A 269 -14.90 -15.35 6.64
C SER A 269 -15.60 -14.00 6.49
N PHE A 270 -14.92 -12.93 6.90
CA PHE A 270 -15.28 -11.55 6.60
C PHE A 270 -14.22 -10.96 5.67
N LEU A 271 -14.59 -10.77 4.41
CA LEU A 271 -13.70 -10.23 3.38
C LEU A 271 -13.96 -8.74 3.17
N PHE A 272 -12.92 -7.94 3.30
CA PHE A 272 -12.98 -6.52 2.98
C PHE A 272 -11.73 -6.03 2.24
N ALA A 273 -11.87 -4.85 1.64
CA ALA A 273 -10.77 -4.14 0.98
C ALA A 273 -10.87 -2.63 1.20
N THR A 274 -9.88 -1.91 0.68
CA THR A 274 -9.87 -0.45 0.62
C THR A 274 -10.00 0.06 -0.81
N ILE A 275 -10.75 1.16 -0.96
CA ILE A 275 -10.91 1.91 -2.19
C ILE A 275 -10.63 3.39 -1.92
N ARG A 276 -9.99 4.05 -2.89
CA ARG A 276 -9.63 5.47 -2.86
C ARG A 276 -10.09 6.13 -4.15
N ASP A 277 -10.27 7.45 -4.13
CA ASP A 277 -10.47 8.23 -5.35
C ASP A 277 -9.35 7.90 -6.37
N PRO A 278 -9.68 7.59 -7.64
CA PRO A 278 -8.70 7.12 -8.62
C PRO A 278 -7.57 8.12 -8.90
N ALA A 279 -7.86 9.43 -8.91
CA ALA A 279 -6.87 10.48 -9.12
C ALA A 279 -5.97 10.66 -7.89
N HIS A 280 -6.53 10.70 -6.68
CA HIS A 280 -5.75 10.71 -5.44
C HIS A 280 -4.88 9.45 -5.28
N ARG A 281 -5.38 8.28 -5.70
CA ARG A 281 -4.63 7.03 -5.73
C ARG A 281 -3.46 7.10 -6.69
N ALA A 282 -3.66 7.65 -7.90
CA ALA A 282 -2.62 7.79 -8.91
C ALA A 282 -1.48 8.70 -8.44
N ILE A 283 -1.79 9.91 -7.95
CA ILE A 283 -0.80 10.80 -7.33
C ILE A 283 -0.05 10.08 -6.20
N SER A 284 -0.75 9.36 -5.34
CA SER A 284 -0.13 8.62 -4.24
C SER A 284 0.80 7.48 -4.67
N ASP A 285 0.67 6.97 -5.90
CA ASP A 285 1.58 5.96 -6.46
C ASP A 285 2.80 6.61 -7.12
N VAL A 286 2.59 7.67 -7.90
CA VAL A 286 3.64 8.52 -8.50
C VAL A 286 4.64 8.94 -7.43
N PHE A 287 4.17 9.62 -6.37
CA PHE A 287 5.04 10.08 -5.29
C PHE A 287 5.71 8.95 -4.51
N TYR A 288 5.07 7.78 -4.38
CA TYR A 288 5.70 6.62 -3.75
C TYR A 288 6.80 5.98 -4.62
N ARG A 289 6.60 5.84 -5.93
CA ARG A 289 7.61 5.21 -6.80
C ARG A 289 8.92 5.98 -6.84
N ARG A 290 8.89 7.30 -6.63
CA ARG A 290 10.11 8.14 -6.60
C ARG A 290 10.53 8.68 -5.25
N SER A 291 9.75 8.54 -4.17
CA SER A 291 10.38 8.50 -2.84
C SER A 291 11.48 7.43 -2.82
N ASN A 292 11.30 6.35 -3.58
CA ASN A 292 12.28 5.27 -3.75
C ASN A 292 13.49 5.62 -4.63
N GLN A 293 13.50 6.79 -5.27
CA GLN A 293 14.58 7.24 -6.14
C GLN A 293 15.27 8.52 -5.61
N GLN A 294 14.75 9.12 -4.54
CA GLN A 294 15.19 10.42 -4.00
C GLN A 294 15.22 11.56 -5.03
N LEU A 295 14.41 11.46 -6.09
CA LEU A 295 14.32 12.48 -7.13
C LEU A 295 13.18 13.47 -6.82
N GLU A 296 13.47 14.76 -6.93
CA GLU A 296 12.43 15.78 -7.00
C GLU A 296 11.63 15.63 -8.30
N TYR A 297 10.31 15.75 -8.21
CA TYR A 297 9.42 15.75 -9.37
C TYR A 297 9.30 17.14 -9.96
N ASN A 298 9.49 17.25 -11.28
CA ASN A 298 8.91 18.34 -12.06
C ASN A 298 7.53 17.94 -12.61
N GLU A 299 6.74 18.93 -13.02
CA GLU A 299 5.37 18.73 -13.56
C GLU A 299 5.33 17.77 -14.76
N THR A 300 6.30 17.89 -15.67
CA THR A 300 6.41 17.02 -16.86
C THR A 300 6.57 15.57 -16.45
N GLN A 301 7.50 15.24 -15.55
CA GLN A 301 7.71 13.88 -15.06
C GLN A 301 6.48 13.29 -14.34
N ILE A 302 5.65 14.11 -13.70
CA ILE A 302 4.38 13.65 -13.10
C ILE A 302 3.40 13.28 -14.22
N LEU A 303 3.24 14.15 -15.22
CA LEU A 303 2.37 13.90 -16.37
C LEU A 303 2.83 12.70 -17.18
N ASP A 304 4.12 12.61 -17.54
CA ASP A 304 4.72 11.46 -18.23
C ASP A 304 4.39 10.15 -17.48
N THR A 305 4.60 10.11 -16.15
CA THR A 305 4.32 8.92 -15.33
C THR A 305 2.82 8.54 -15.30
N LEU A 306 1.92 9.53 -15.48
CA LEU A 306 0.47 9.32 -15.53
C LEU A 306 -0.03 8.94 -16.94
N GLU A 307 0.63 9.44 -17.99
CA GLU A 307 0.32 9.19 -19.40
C GLU A 307 0.89 7.87 -19.92
N ASP A 308 2.11 7.49 -19.50
CA ASP A 308 2.80 6.26 -19.93
C ASP A 308 2.03 4.97 -19.60
N GLY A 309 1.02 5.01 -18.73
CA GLY A 309 0.21 3.85 -18.34
C GLY A 309 0.97 2.77 -17.54
N ASP A 310 2.29 2.91 -17.34
CA ASP A 310 3.15 1.96 -16.61
C ASP A 310 2.74 1.79 -15.12
N PHE A 311 2.05 2.81 -14.61
CA PHE A 311 1.19 2.81 -13.43
C PHE A 311 0.27 1.57 -13.32
N LEU A 312 -0.37 1.17 -14.44
CA LEU A 312 -1.20 -0.03 -14.57
C LEU A 312 -0.35 -1.29 -14.85
N MET A 313 0.65 -1.16 -15.74
CA MET A 313 1.43 -2.30 -16.27
C MET A 313 2.23 -3.06 -15.21
N SER A 314 2.79 -2.36 -14.23
CA SER A 314 3.65 -2.95 -13.19
C SER A 314 3.02 -4.06 -12.34
N TYR A 315 1.70 -4.26 -12.40
CA TYR A 315 0.98 -5.36 -11.74
C TYR A 315 0.49 -6.45 -12.72
N LYS A 316 0.89 -6.41 -14.00
CA LYS A 316 0.44 -7.32 -15.08
C LYS A 316 -1.09 -7.49 -15.19
N LEU A 317 -1.84 -6.46 -14.81
CA LEU A 317 -3.31 -6.48 -14.83
C LEU A 317 -3.93 -6.28 -16.23
N THR A 318 -3.11 -6.11 -17.25
CA THR A 318 -3.46 -5.93 -18.68
C THR A 318 -4.45 -6.95 -19.23
N HIS A 319 -4.41 -8.18 -18.74
CA HIS A 319 -5.26 -9.28 -19.22
C HIS A 319 -6.72 -9.13 -18.72
N ILE A 320 -6.92 -8.48 -17.58
CA ILE A 320 -8.26 -8.19 -17.07
C ILE A 320 -8.73 -6.89 -17.72
N LYS A 321 -9.50 -7.02 -18.79
CA LYS A 321 -10.09 -5.90 -19.52
C LYS A 321 -11.20 -5.26 -18.69
N VAL A 322 -10.82 -4.39 -17.74
CA VAL A 322 -11.70 -3.53 -16.95
C VAL A 322 -11.15 -2.11 -16.95
N GLN A 323 -12.04 -1.13 -17.00
CA GLN A 323 -11.70 0.30 -16.98
C GLN A 323 -11.38 0.74 -15.55
N GLY A 324 -10.20 0.41 -15.04
CA GLY A 324 -9.75 0.85 -13.72
C GLY A 324 -8.91 -0.17 -12.98
N TYR A 325 -7.86 0.32 -12.32
CA TYR A 325 -6.89 -0.48 -11.60
C TYR A 325 -7.45 -1.16 -10.34
N GLN A 326 -8.22 -0.43 -9.54
CA GLN A 326 -8.76 -0.97 -8.29
C GLN A 326 -9.81 -2.04 -8.59
N LEU A 327 -10.63 -1.82 -9.62
CA LEU A 327 -11.56 -2.81 -10.14
C LEU A 327 -10.83 -4.07 -10.65
N ALA A 328 -9.70 -3.91 -11.35
CA ALA A 328 -8.84 -5.02 -11.77
C ALA A 328 -8.21 -5.77 -10.58
N TYR A 329 -7.79 -5.05 -9.54
CA TYR A 329 -7.18 -5.64 -8.35
C TYR A 329 -8.19 -6.41 -7.48
N LEU A 330 -9.43 -5.92 -7.40
CA LEU A 330 -10.49 -6.48 -6.56
C LEU A 330 -11.36 -7.54 -7.24
N THR A 331 -11.21 -7.82 -8.52
CA THR A 331 -12.01 -8.85 -9.21
C THR A 331 -11.53 -10.27 -8.89
N MET A 332 -12.47 -11.18 -8.66
CA MET A 332 -12.23 -12.57 -8.24
C MET A 332 -11.94 -13.53 -9.40
N LYS A 333 -11.95 -13.05 -10.65
CA LYS A 333 -11.70 -13.86 -11.85
C LYS A 333 -10.19 -14.13 -12.01
N LYS A 334 -9.78 -15.42 -12.00
CA LYS A 334 -8.42 -15.84 -12.38
C LYS A 334 -8.19 -15.56 -13.87
N LYS A 335 -6.95 -15.32 -14.27
CA LYS A 335 -6.54 -15.26 -15.68
C LYS A 335 -6.72 -16.65 -16.32
N LYS A 336 -7.39 -16.74 -17.47
CA LYS A 336 -7.54 -18.04 -18.18
C LYS A 336 -6.19 -18.64 -18.59
N GLU A 337 -5.28 -17.80 -19.06
CA GLU A 337 -3.93 -18.23 -19.46
C GLU A 337 -3.12 -18.79 -18.25
N GLU A 338 -3.42 -18.40 -17.00
CA GLU A 338 -2.82 -19.05 -15.80
C GLU A 338 -3.47 -20.40 -15.46
N GLU A 339 -4.58 -20.78 -16.11
CA GLU A 339 -5.18 -22.12 -16.00
C GLU A 339 -4.65 -23.06 -17.09
N GLU A 340 -3.93 -22.54 -18.10
CA GLU A 340 -3.31 -23.32 -19.18
C GLU A 340 -1.81 -23.58 -18.88
N GLU A 341 -1.05 -22.59 -18.36
CA GLU A 341 0.36 -22.79 -17.96
C GLU A 341 0.59 -23.71 -16.73
N GLU A 342 -0.45 -24.08 -15.96
CA GLU A 342 -0.31 -24.94 -14.77
C GLU A 342 -0.44 -26.46 -15.07
N ASP A 343 -0.82 -26.85 -16.29
CA ASP A 343 -1.08 -28.26 -16.68
C ASP A 343 0.01 -28.90 -17.59
N ASP A 344 1.00 -28.13 -18.07
CA ASP A 344 1.98 -28.54 -19.13
C ASP A 344 3.33 -29.12 -18.61
N ASP A 345 3.38 -29.72 -17.42
CA ASP A 345 4.62 -30.35 -16.88
C ASP A 345 4.95 -31.73 -17.49
N ASP A 346 4.11 -32.29 -18.38
CA ASP A 346 4.23 -33.63 -18.99
C ASP A 346 3.98 -33.66 -20.52
N ASP A 347 4.98 -33.32 -21.36
CA ASP A 347 5.42 -34.09 -22.56
C ASP A 347 6.31 -33.27 -23.53
N ASP A 348 7.39 -33.88 -24.04
CA ASP A 348 8.33 -33.31 -25.03
C ASP A 348 7.69 -33.13 -26.44
N VAL A 349 6.81 -32.13 -26.62
CA VAL A 349 6.22 -31.80 -27.92
C VAL A 349 6.94 -30.61 -28.57
N ASP A 350 7.55 -30.87 -29.73
CA ASP A 350 8.28 -29.92 -30.58
C ASP A 350 7.37 -28.77 -31.05
N SER A 351 7.36 -27.67 -30.29
CA SER A 351 6.49 -26.50 -30.54
C SER A 351 6.97 -25.73 -31.76
N GLY A 352 6.28 -25.90 -32.88
CA GLY A 352 6.49 -25.08 -34.08
C GLY A 352 6.25 -23.61 -33.79
N GLU A 353 7.06 -22.74 -34.42
CA GLU A 353 6.90 -21.28 -34.41
C GLU A 353 5.66 -20.88 -35.24
N ASP A 354 4.46 -21.20 -34.76
CA ASP A 354 3.23 -20.62 -35.27
C ASP A 354 3.09 -19.21 -34.67
N ASP A 355 3.18 -18.18 -35.52
CA ASP A 355 3.06 -16.78 -35.14
C ASP A 355 1.68 -16.51 -34.49
N GLU A 356 1.62 -16.51 -33.15
CA GLU A 356 0.44 -16.04 -32.42
C GLU A 356 0.24 -14.55 -32.68
N GLU A 357 -0.62 -14.24 -33.67
CA GLU A 357 -1.09 -12.90 -34.01
C GLU A 357 -1.77 -12.29 -32.77
N GLU A 358 -0.98 -11.58 -31.96
CA GLU A 358 -1.37 -10.94 -30.71
C GLU A 358 -2.46 -9.89 -30.98
N ARG A 359 -3.72 -10.32 -31.02
CA ARG A 359 -4.86 -9.46 -31.32
C ARG A 359 -5.05 -8.46 -30.19
N SER A 360 -4.48 -7.29 -30.38
CA SER A 360 -4.67 -6.09 -29.57
C SER A 360 -6.16 -5.70 -29.57
N ILE A 361 -6.94 -6.30 -28.68
CA ILE A 361 -8.35 -6.00 -28.51
C ILE A 361 -8.45 -4.64 -27.82
N ASP A 362 -8.92 -3.66 -28.58
CA ASP A 362 -9.13 -2.28 -28.21
C ASP A 362 -9.95 -2.16 -26.91
N VAL A 363 -9.28 -1.75 -25.83
CA VAL A 363 -9.89 -1.60 -24.49
C VAL A 363 -10.96 -0.50 -24.49
N SER A 364 -10.92 0.46 -25.42
CA SER A 364 -11.95 1.47 -25.57
C SER A 364 -13.30 0.90 -26.05
N GLN A 365 -13.31 -0.33 -26.58
CA GLN A 365 -14.53 -1.06 -26.97
C GLN A 365 -15.14 -1.88 -25.83
N LEU A 366 -14.53 -1.92 -24.64
CA LEU A 366 -15.18 -2.56 -23.50
C LEU A 366 -16.46 -1.78 -23.17
N SER A 367 -17.61 -2.43 -23.30
CA SER A 367 -18.89 -1.75 -23.09
C SER A 367 -19.00 -1.28 -21.64
N ARG A 368 -19.55 -0.08 -21.42
CA ARG A 368 -19.87 0.42 -20.06
C ARG A 368 -20.71 -0.59 -19.28
N GLU A 369 -21.48 -1.43 -19.97
CA GLU A 369 -22.25 -2.55 -19.38
C GLU A 369 -21.36 -3.67 -18.83
N THR A 370 -20.30 -4.07 -19.56
CA THR A 370 -19.31 -5.03 -19.06
C THR A 370 -18.58 -4.48 -17.83
N THR A 371 -18.26 -3.18 -17.83
CA THR A 371 -17.69 -2.50 -16.65
C THR A 371 -18.67 -2.49 -15.47
N ARG A 372 -19.95 -2.16 -15.68
CA ARG A 372 -21.00 -2.25 -14.64
C ARG A 372 -21.13 -3.66 -14.07
N GLN A 373 -21.09 -4.69 -14.92
CA GLN A 373 -21.14 -6.07 -14.47
C GLN A 373 -19.95 -6.40 -13.56
N HIS A 374 -18.73 -6.03 -13.94
CA HIS A 374 -17.55 -6.24 -13.09
C HIS A 374 -17.63 -5.48 -11.77
N VAL A 375 -18.16 -4.25 -11.75
CA VAL A 375 -18.43 -3.52 -10.50
C VAL A 375 -19.47 -4.26 -9.65
N ALA A 376 -20.56 -4.74 -10.23
CA ALA A 376 -21.60 -5.50 -9.52
C ALA A 376 -21.06 -6.82 -8.92
N GLU A 377 -20.19 -7.52 -9.65
CA GLU A 377 -19.51 -8.73 -9.19
C GLU A 377 -18.57 -8.42 -8.00
N VAL A 378 -17.71 -7.40 -8.11
CA VAL A 378 -16.83 -6.97 -7.01
C VAL A 378 -17.64 -6.56 -5.78
N LEU A 379 -18.71 -5.78 -5.94
CA LEU A 379 -19.59 -5.47 -4.81
C LEU A 379 -20.12 -6.78 -4.18
N ASN A 380 -20.73 -7.67 -4.98
CA ASN A 380 -21.33 -8.91 -4.46
C ASN A 380 -20.36 -9.82 -3.69
N GLU A 381 -19.08 -9.92 -4.07
CA GLU A 381 -18.12 -10.82 -3.44
C GLU A 381 -17.58 -10.35 -2.09
N TYR A 382 -17.51 -9.04 -1.85
CA TYR A 382 -17.02 -8.49 -0.59
C TYR A 382 -18.15 -8.32 0.43
N ASP A 383 -17.77 -8.40 1.71
CA ASP A 383 -18.68 -8.16 2.83
C ASP A 383 -18.65 -6.69 3.26
N PHE A 384 -17.51 -6.01 3.08
CA PHE A 384 -17.38 -4.56 3.22
C PHE A 384 -16.29 -3.99 2.29
N LEU A 385 -16.41 -2.73 1.90
CA LEU A 385 -15.39 -1.99 1.14
C LEU A 385 -15.22 -0.61 1.79
N LEU A 386 -14.02 -0.31 2.27
CA LEU A 386 -13.70 0.91 3.01
C LEU A 386 -13.29 2.04 2.06
N LEU A 387 -13.84 3.24 2.24
CA LEU A 387 -13.41 4.42 1.50
C LEU A 387 -12.34 5.20 2.27
N VAL A 388 -11.23 5.47 1.61
CA VAL A 388 -10.11 6.25 2.18
C VAL A 388 -10.49 7.71 2.42
N GLU A 389 -11.25 8.33 1.51
CA GLU A 389 -11.75 9.71 1.68
C GLU A 389 -12.74 9.83 2.86
N ARG A 390 -13.28 8.71 3.33
CA ARG A 390 -14.23 8.62 4.45
C ARG A 390 -13.74 7.58 5.48
N MET A 391 -12.43 7.55 5.75
CA MET A 391 -11.81 6.48 6.54
C MET A 391 -12.38 6.37 7.95
N ASP A 392 -12.51 7.48 8.70
CA ASP A 392 -13.16 7.47 10.03
C ASP A 392 -14.56 6.87 9.99
N GLU A 393 -15.38 7.33 9.03
CA GLU A 393 -16.77 6.90 8.91
C GLU A 393 -16.87 5.42 8.55
N SER A 394 -15.98 4.96 7.67
CA SER A 394 -15.88 3.56 7.26
C SER A 394 -15.36 2.65 8.37
N LEU A 395 -14.40 3.12 9.20
CA LEU A 395 -13.92 2.39 10.37
C LEU A 395 -15.01 2.27 11.44
N VAL A 396 -15.80 3.32 11.66
CA VAL A 396 -16.95 3.28 12.58
C VAL A 396 -18.05 2.36 12.04
N VAL A 397 -18.28 2.29 10.72
CA VAL A 397 -19.17 1.27 10.15
C VAL A 397 -18.60 -0.13 10.34
N LEU A 398 -17.30 -0.36 10.10
CA LEU A 398 -16.62 -1.62 10.39
C LEU A 398 -16.77 -2.01 11.87
N GLN A 399 -16.71 -1.03 12.79
CA GLN A 399 -16.95 -1.22 14.21
C GLN A 399 -18.31 -1.88 14.47
N PHE A 400 -19.37 -1.36 13.86
CA PHE A 400 -20.72 -1.90 14.00
C PHE A 400 -20.95 -3.22 13.25
N LEU A 401 -20.31 -3.42 12.10
CA LEU A 401 -20.45 -4.65 11.31
C LEU A 401 -19.81 -5.87 12.00
N LEU A 402 -18.79 -5.63 12.82
CA LEU A 402 -17.98 -6.66 13.48
C LEU A 402 -18.11 -6.68 15.02
N ASP A 403 -18.93 -5.82 15.63
CA ASP A 403 -19.06 -5.70 17.10
C ASP A 403 -17.71 -5.45 17.83
N LEU A 404 -16.91 -4.55 17.25
CA LEU A 404 -15.62 -4.13 17.78
C LEU A 404 -15.75 -3.04 18.84
N ASP A 405 -14.75 -2.96 19.73
CA ASP A 405 -14.52 -1.77 20.53
C ASP A 405 -13.81 -0.70 19.69
N THR A 406 -14.03 0.57 20.04
CA THR A 406 -13.39 1.70 19.36
C THR A 406 -11.86 1.62 19.43
N ASP A 407 -11.33 0.96 20.47
CA ASP A 407 -9.91 0.79 20.72
C ASP A 407 -9.24 -0.24 19.79
N ASP A 408 -10.02 -1.14 19.19
CA ASP A 408 -9.53 -2.13 18.21
C ASP A 408 -9.13 -1.48 16.87
N LEU A 409 -9.65 -0.27 16.62
CA LEU A 409 -9.51 0.48 15.36
C LEU A 409 -8.50 1.63 15.43
N LEU A 410 -7.92 1.86 16.62
CA LEU A 410 -6.91 2.90 16.81
C LEU A 410 -5.61 2.54 16.09
N HIS A 411 -4.98 3.56 15.52
CA HIS A 411 -3.78 3.44 14.73
C HIS A 411 -2.98 4.74 14.78
N LEU A 412 -1.72 4.70 14.33
CA LEU A 412 -0.86 5.86 14.19
C LEU A 412 -0.43 6.02 12.73
N ASN A 413 -0.13 7.25 12.32
CA ASN A 413 0.27 7.57 10.96
C ASN A 413 1.77 7.26 10.71
N SER A 414 2.08 6.10 10.13
CA SER A 414 3.47 5.74 9.77
C SER A 414 3.99 6.39 8.48
N LYS A 415 3.13 7.01 7.66
CA LYS A 415 3.46 7.50 6.30
C LYS A 415 2.93 8.90 5.99
N SER A 416 3.28 9.87 6.82
CA SER A 416 3.03 11.30 6.60
C SER A 416 4.16 11.98 5.82
N ALA A 417 3.83 13.02 5.05
CA ALA A 417 4.83 13.81 4.34
C ALA A 417 5.82 14.47 5.31
N GLY A 418 7.11 14.48 4.94
CA GLY A 418 8.20 15.03 5.73
C GLY A 418 8.92 14.01 6.62
N ASN A 419 8.22 12.93 7.03
CA ASN A 419 8.79 11.79 7.77
C ASN A 419 9.56 10.82 6.84
N TYR A 420 10.07 9.72 7.39
CA TYR A 420 10.82 8.71 6.64
C TYR A 420 10.04 7.40 6.55
N ALA A 421 10.06 6.77 5.37
CA ALA A 421 9.58 5.41 5.15
C ALA A 421 10.74 4.52 4.73
N MET A 422 10.72 3.28 5.21
CA MET A 422 11.70 2.26 4.86
C MET A 422 11.33 1.59 3.54
N LEU A 423 12.34 1.23 2.74
CA LEU A 423 12.13 0.46 1.52
C LEU A 423 12.69 -0.94 1.67
N LEU A 424 11.82 -1.93 1.48
CA LEU A 424 12.17 -3.34 1.57
C LEU A 424 13.17 -3.80 0.47
N SER A 425 13.41 -2.99 -0.55
CA SER A 425 14.33 -3.29 -1.65
C SER A 425 15.80 -3.00 -1.34
N ASP A 426 16.08 -2.03 -0.47
CA ASP A 426 17.44 -1.59 -0.14
C ASP A 426 17.72 -1.47 1.38
N GLU A 427 16.72 -1.71 2.22
CA GLU A 427 16.77 -1.60 3.69
C GLU A 427 17.14 -0.18 4.19
N THR A 428 16.91 0.85 3.38
CA THR A 428 17.18 2.24 3.75
C THR A 428 15.92 3.07 3.98
N CYS A 429 16.08 4.15 4.75
CA CYS A 429 15.02 5.10 5.07
C CYS A 429 15.03 6.28 4.10
N HIS A 430 13.94 6.43 3.36
CA HIS A 430 13.74 7.51 2.39
C HIS A 430 12.74 8.52 2.90
N ARG A 431 13.04 9.81 2.74
CA ARG A 431 12.15 10.88 3.18
C ARG A 431 10.92 10.96 2.28
N ILE A 432 9.75 10.85 2.88
CA ILE A 432 8.45 10.94 2.21
C ILE A 432 8.26 12.39 1.76
N GLN A 433 8.28 12.63 0.46
CA GLN A 433 8.02 13.97 -0.08
C GLN A 433 6.52 14.30 0.00
N PRO A 434 6.15 15.57 0.25
CA PRO A 434 4.76 16.00 0.10
C PRO A 434 4.31 15.85 -1.36
N SER A 435 3.08 15.38 -1.56
CA SER A 435 2.47 15.34 -2.90
C SER A 435 2.23 16.76 -3.41
N ILE A 436 3.01 17.18 -4.41
CA ILE A 436 2.82 18.44 -5.11
C ILE A 436 2.03 18.14 -6.39
N VAL A 437 0.80 18.65 -6.47
CA VAL A 437 -0.06 18.47 -7.65
C VAL A 437 -0.28 19.83 -8.31
N SER A 438 0.11 19.95 -9.57
CA SER A 438 0.03 21.19 -10.32
C SER A 438 -1.31 21.39 -11.04
N ASP A 439 -1.56 22.59 -11.54
CA ASP A 439 -2.76 22.89 -12.34
C ASP A 439 -2.80 22.10 -13.67
N ALA A 440 -1.67 21.72 -14.28
CA ALA A 440 -1.70 20.82 -15.45
C ALA A 440 -2.04 19.39 -15.02
N THR A 441 -1.44 18.90 -13.93
CA THR A 441 -1.73 17.57 -13.39
C THR A 441 -3.20 17.43 -13.00
N MET A 442 -3.77 18.42 -12.29
CA MET A 442 -5.20 18.41 -11.95
C MET A 442 -6.10 18.50 -13.18
N ARG A 443 -5.74 19.28 -14.21
CA ARG A 443 -6.50 19.31 -15.48
C ARG A 443 -6.47 17.97 -16.21
N TYR A 444 -5.34 17.27 -16.20
CA TYR A 444 -5.22 15.93 -16.77
C TYR A 444 -6.08 14.91 -15.99
N LEU A 445 -5.95 14.87 -14.67
CA LEU A 445 -6.73 13.97 -13.79
C LEU A 445 -8.24 14.28 -13.76
N SER A 446 -8.64 15.50 -14.14
CA SER A 446 -10.06 15.89 -14.30
C SER A 446 -10.54 15.80 -15.75
N SER A 447 -9.72 15.29 -16.68
CA SER A 447 -10.07 15.20 -18.09
C SER A 447 -11.05 14.06 -18.38
N SER A 448 -11.82 14.19 -19.45
CA SER A 448 -12.67 13.10 -19.95
C SER A 448 -11.86 11.88 -20.39
N TYR A 449 -10.61 12.07 -20.84
CA TYR A 449 -9.69 10.98 -21.17
C TYR A 449 -9.39 10.13 -19.92
N TRP A 450 -8.84 10.74 -18.88
CA TRP A 450 -8.55 10.06 -17.61
C TRP A 450 -9.77 9.36 -17.02
N HIS A 451 -10.94 10.03 -17.07
CA HIS A 451 -12.21 9.49 -16.58
C HIS A 451 -12.70 8.26 -17.34
N ASN A 452 -12.49 8.19 -18.66
CA ASN A 452 -12.93 7.04 -19.45
C ASN A 452 -12.04 5.82 -19.18
N GLU A 453 -10.71 6.00 -19.12
CA GLU A 453 -9.76 4.93 -18.77
C GLU A 453 -10.02 4.34 -17.37
N HIS A 454 -10.45 5.19 -16.42
CA HIS A 454 -10.72 4.80 -15.04
C HIS A 454 -12.23 4.71 -14.71
N TYR A 455 -13.10 4.58 -15.71
CA TYR A 455 -14.57 4.67 -15.52
C TYR A 455 -15.13 3.69 -14.48
N GLY A 456 -14.67 2.44 -14.49
CA GLY A 456 -15.05 1.41 -13.53
C GLY A 456 -14.53 1.64 -12.12
N ASP A 457 -13.33 2.22 -11.99
CA ASP A 457 -12.76 2.64 -10.70
C ASP A 457 -13.61 3.78 -10.08
N TYR A 458 -14.00 4.78 -10.87
CA TYR A 458 -14.89 5.86 -10.42
C TYR A 458 -16.32 5.36 -10.13
N LEU A 459 -16.85 4.43 -10.94
CA LEU A 459 -18.17 3.82 -10.74
C LEU A 459 -18.21 2.96 -9.46
N LEU A 460 -17.14 2.20 -9.20
CA LEU A 460 -16.98 1.42 -7.97
C LEU A 460 -16.88 2.34 -6.74
N HIS A 461 -16.06 3.39 -6.79
CA HIS A 461 -15.94 4.39 -5.73
C HIS A 461 -17.30 5.02 -5.38
N ALA A 462 -18.03 5.50 -6.40
CA ALA A 462 -19.35 6.12 -6.22
C ALA A 462 -20.41 5.14 -5.68
N ALA A 463 -20.38 3.86 -6.08
CA ALA A 463 -21.27 2.83 -5.56
C ALA A 463 -20.99 2.49 -4.08
N ILE A 464 -19.71 2.47 -3.68
CA ILE A 464 -19.33 2.26 -2.28
C ILE A 464 -19.71 3.48 -1.43
N ASP A 465 -19.54 4.70 -1.92
CA ASP A 465 -19.92 5.93 -1.20
C ASP A 465 -21.42 5.99 -0.92
N ALA A 466 -22.23 5.65 -1.93
CA ALA A 466 -23.68 5.51 -1.79
C ALA A 466 -24.09 4.36 -0.87
N SER A 467 -23.30 3.28 -0.79
CA SER A 467 -23.55 2.16 0.14
C SER A 467 -23.23 2.53 1.57
N LEU A 468 -22.10 3.20 1.81
CA LEU A 468 -21.66 3.66 3.12
C LEU A 468 -22.72 4.58 3.75
N ASP A 469 -23.28 5.51 2.97
CA ASP A 469 -24.40 6.37 3.40
C ASP A 469 -25.65 5.58 3.81
N ARG A 470 -25.96 4.46 3.14
CA ARG A 470 -27.08 3.59 3.51
C ARG A 470 -26.79 2.84 4.80
N THR A 471 -25.62 2.20 4.92
CA THR A 471 -25.23 1.48 6.15
C THR A 471 -25.23 2.41 7.37
N ILE A 472 -24.78 3.66 7.22
CA ILE A 472 -24.88 4.71 8.26
C ILE A 472 -26.34 5.01 8.64
N ALA A 473 -27.24 5.09 7.64
CA ALA A 473 -28.66 5.29 7.88
C ALA A 473 -29.31 4.11 8.64
N ASP A 474 -28.89 2.87 8.34
CA ASP A 474 -29.41 1.64 8.96
C ASP A 474 -28.91 1.43 10.40
N ILE A 475 -27.64 1.76 10.66
CA ILE A 475 -27.07 1.83 12.03
C ILE A 475 -27.85 2.85 12.89
N GLY A 476 -28.43 3.86 12.24
CA GLY A 476 -29.14 4.97 12.85
C GLY A 476 -28.20 6.17 13.01
N PRO A 477 -28.47 7.32 12.36
CA PRO A 477 -27.54 8.45 12.33
C PRO A 477 -27.10 8.96 13.71
N GLU A 478 -27.98 8.96 14.71
CA GLU A 478 -27.63 9.38 16.08
C GLU A 478 -26.66 8.40 16.78
N ARG A 479 -26.84 7.09 16.56
CA ARG A 479 -25.93 6.05 17.07
C ARG A 479 -24.57 6.14 16.38
N PHE A 480 -24.58 6.32 15.07
CA PHE A 480 -23.38 6.47 14.26
C PHE A 480 -22.57 7.72 14.62
N GLU A 481 -23.20 8.91 14.64
CA GLU A 481 -22.50 10.17 14.97
C GLU A 481 -21.92 10.16 16.39
N LYS A 482 -22.58 9.50 17.35
CA LYS A 482 -22.03 9.30 18.70
C LYS A 482 -20.77 8.42 18.67
N ALA A 483 -20.78 7.32 17.93
CA ALA A 483 -19.61 6.46 17.79
C ALA A 483 -18.47 7.16 17.04
N LEU A 484 -18.77 7.91 15.98
CA LEU A 484 -17.80 8.71 15.21
C LEU A 484 -17.14 9.80 16.06
N ALA A 485 -17.91 10.51 16.89
CA ALA A 485 -17.36 11.46 17.84
C ALA A 485 -16.44 10.78 18.87
N THR A 486 -16.82 9.59 19.35
CA THR A 486 -16.02 8.80 20.30
C THR A 486 -14.72 8.31 19.66
N PHE A 487 -14.78 7.75 18.45
CA PHE A 487 -13.63 7.32 17.66
C PHE A 487 -12.64 8.46 17.42
N ARG A 488 -13.12 9.62 16.94
CA ARG A 488 -12.27 10.80 16.75
C ARG A 488 -11.62 11.29 18.04
N GLN A 489 -12.34 11.27 19.15
CA GLN A 489 -11.77 11.62 20.46
C GLN A 489 -10.67 10.63 20.90
N ARG A 490 -10.88 9.32 20.72
CA ARG A 490 -9.86 8.29 21.01
C ARG A 490 -8.66 8.40 20.08
N MET A 491 -8.86 8.68 18.78
CA MET A 491 -7.77 8.90 17.82
C MET A 491 -6.90 10.11 18.16
N VAL A 492 -7.48 11.23 18.58
CA VAL A 492 -6.71 12.40 19.06
C VAL A 492 -5.88 12.02 20.29
N LEU A 493 -6.48 11.34 21.27
CA LEU A 493 -5.79 10.88 22.48
C LEU A 493 -4.66 9.88 22.15
N ALA A 494 -4.88 8.98 21.19
CA ALA A 494 -3.91 8.02 20.71
C ALA A 494 -2.72 8.71 20.05
N GLN A 495 -2.96 9.67 19.16
CA GLN A 495 -1.89 10.45 18.53
C GLN A 495 -1.09 11.24 19.59
N GLU A 496 -1.77 12.01 20.45
CA GLU A 496 -1.13 12.84 21.48
C GLU A 496 -0.26 12.05 22.47
N ARG A 497 -0.63 10.79 22.78
CA ARG A 497 0.08 9.97 23.78
C ARG A 497 1.04 8.97 23.19
N CYS A 498 0.69 8.33 22.08
CA CYS A 498 1.42 7.17 21.57
C CYS A 498 2.36 7.49 20.40
N GLU A 499 2.20 8.62 19.68
CA GLU A 499 3.12 8.98 18.60
C GLU A 499 4.57 9.11 19.09
N ALA A 500 4.79 9.72 20.27
CA ALA A 500 6.11 9.87 20.87
C ALA A 500 6.72 8.57 21.43
N HIS A 501 5.92 7.50 21.57
CA HIS A 501 6.33 6.19 22.08
C HIS A 501 6.34 5.11 20.98
N ALA A 502 5.90 5.45 19.76
CA ALA A 502 5.88 4.54 18.63
C ALA A 502 7.26 4.52 17.95
N HIS A 503 7.90 3.36 17.96
CA HIS A 503 9.11 3.14 17.19
C HIS A 503 8.71 2.58 15.83
N PHE A 504 8.87 3.40 14.80
CA PHE A 504 8.72 2.96 13.41
C PHE A 504 10.07 2.43 12.90
N PRO A 505 10.10 1.61 11.83
CA PRO A 505 11.37 1.11 11.28
C PRO A 505 12.33 2.20 10.79
N CYS A 506 11.82 3.42 10.57
CA CYS A 506 12.62 4.63 10.36
C CYS A 506 12.34 5.67 11.44
N SER A 507 13.43 6.18 12.01
CA SER A 507 13.40 7.38 12.86
C SER A 507 13.03 8.66 12.10
N SER A 508 12.71 9.72 12.84
CA SER A 508 12.50 11.06 12.29
C SER A 508 13.75 11.70 11.66
N THR A 509 14.94 11.14 11.87
CA THR A 509 16.21 11.55 11.24
C THR A 509 16.58 10.71 10.02
N GLY A 510 15.84 9.65 9.70
CA GLY A 510 16.15 8.74 8.59
C GLY A 510 17.17 7.65 8.92
N GLU A 511 17.42 7.39 10.21
CA GLU A 511 18.14 6.19 10.67
C GLU A 511 17.17 5.01 10.78
N VAL A 512 17.63 3.82 10.38
CA VAL A 512 16.89 2.54 10.46
C VAL A 512 16.89 2.02 11.91
N GLN A 513 15.75 1.55 12.40
CA GLN A 513 15.54 1.19 13.82
C GLN A 513 14.85 -0.18 14.00
N TRP A 514 15.32 -1.20 13.28
CA TRP A 514 14.72 -2.55 13.26
C TRP A 514 14.35 -3.11 14.64
N GLU A 515 15.33 -3.21 15.56
CA GLU A 515 15.15 -3.79 16.90
C GLU A 515 14.04 -3.08 17.69
N LEU A 516 14.00 -1.74 17.65
CA LEU A 516 12.96 -0.95 18.32
C LEU A 516 11.58 -1.09 17.64
N SER A 517 11.55 -1.23 16.31
CA SER A 517 10.31 -1.41 15.57
C SER A 517 9.69 -2.80 15.76
N GLU A 518 10.51 -3.84 15.98
CA GLU A 518 10.04 -5.20 16.29
C GLU A 518 9.28 -5.25 17.63
N GLU A 519 9.68 -4.44 18.61
CA GLU A 519 8.97 -4.30 19.90
C GLU A 519 7.70 -3.42 19.81
N SER A 520 7.51 -2.68 18.71
CA SER A 520 6.49 -1.61 18.60
C SER A 520 5.43 -1.85 17.52
N CYS A 521 5.76 -2.60 16.46
CA CYS A 521 4.92 -2.88 15.30
C CYS A 521 4.47 -4.35 15.29
N TYR A 522 3.34 -4.65 14.62
CA TYR A 522 2.88 -6.04 14.49
C TYR A 522 3.64 -6.81 13.41
N ASP A 523 3.96 -6.14 12.31
CA ASP A 523 4.77 -6.66 11.20
C ASP A 523 5.36 -5.48 10.43
N LEU A 524 6.67 -5.51 10.14
CA LEU A 524 7.42 -4.46 9.43
C LEU A 524 7.05 -3.04 9.90
N ASP A 525 6.33 -2.28 9.06
CA ASP A 525 5.89 -0.91 9.31
C ASP A 525 4.37 -0.78 9.57
N TRP A 526 3.70 -1.89 9.93
CA TRP A 526 2.25 -1.98 10.11
C TRP A 526 1.88 -2.08 11.59
N GLY A 527 0.96 -1.20 12.02
CA GLY A 527 0.43 -1.19 13.39
C GLY A 527 1.42 -0.78 14.46
N CYS A 528 2.45 0.00 14.11
CA CYS A 528 3.43 0.53 15.06
C CYS A 528 2.80 1.37 16.18
N GLY A 529 3.39 1.29 17.38
CA GLY A 529 2.87 1.87 18.61
C GLY A 529 1.77 1.04 19.30
N TYR A 530 1.48 -0.19 18.85
CA TYR A 530 0.39 -0.99 19.41
C TYR A 530 0.44 -1.21 20.93
N PRO A 531 1.61 -1.36 21.60
CA PRO A 531 1.63 -1.54 23.05
C PRO A 531 1.06 -0.33 23.78
N CYS A 532 1.44 0.88 23.37
CA CYS A 532 0.88 2.11 23.93
C CYS A 532 -0.62 2.25 23.61
N LEU A 533 -1.06 1.87 22.40
CA LEU A 533 -2.47 1.91 22.02
C LEU A 533 -3.33 0.95 22.87
N ASP A 534 -2.77 -0.18 23.30
CA ASP A 534 -3.44 -1.13 24.21
C ASP A 534 -3.48 -0.67 25.67
N GLU A 535 -2.54 0.19 26.09
CA GLU A 535 -2.49 0.80 27.43
C GLU A 535 -3.27 2.13 27.55
N LEU A 536 -3.90 2.62 26.48
CA LEU A 536 -4.67 3.87 26.51
C LEU A 536 -5.86 3.78 27.49
N PRO A 537 -5.86 4.55 28.59
CA PRO A 537 -6.88 4.41 29.63
C PRO A 537 -8.27 4.69 29.08
N GLU A 538 -9.26 3.90 29.50
CA GLU A 538 -10.66 4.10 29.12
C GLU A 538 -11.11 5.55 29.37
N ILE A 539 -11.88 6.10 28.43
CA ILE A 539 -12.57 7.37 28.67
C ILE A 539 -13.76 7.08 29.60
N THR A 540 -13.49 7.10 30.91
CA THR A 540 -14.56 7.10 31.92
C THR A 540 -15.45 8.31 31.67
N SER A 541 -16.69 8.10 31.23
CA SER A 541 -17.65 9.19 31.03
C SER A 541 -17.94 9.87 32.36
N ARG A 542 -17.43 11.09 32.53
CA ARG A 542 -17.68 11.96 33.70
C ARG A 542 -18.93 12.81 33.52
#